data_AF-A0A9P6PKD9-F1
#
_entry.id   AF-A0A9P6PKD9-F1
#
_cell.length_a   1.000
_cell.length_b   1.000
_cell.length_c   1.000
_cell.angle_alpha   90.00
_cell.angle_beta   90.00
_cell.angle_gamma   90.00
#
_symmetry.space_group_name_H-M   'P 1'
#
loop_
_entity.id
_entity.type
_entity.pdbx_description
1 polymer ?
#
loop_
_entity_poly.entity_id
_entity_poly.type
_entity_poly.pdbx_seq_one_letter_code
_entity_poly.pdbx_strand_id
1 'polypeptide(L)'
;LPSLTSLAVKFVRALDSAIQIDVQCPKPYCLSPVLATMTTVNAIQCRTDDKDDKDASTMIPKWPSFNGEPLVEDTSLIVQEQDVKKKSKIVSDTPARRSYFSKAKHLSNHQIRNDLVYGFELFNPFLDCSNLSFKFPGFSLDLFKVFDGQPLSYVIRTKDESVTFLALTINLVPVDPLADV
;
A
#
# COMPACT_ATOMS: atom_id res chain seq x y z
N LEU A 1 8.44 19.84 -16.39
CA LEU A 1 9.16 18.74 -15.71
C LEU A 1 10.15 18.10 -16.69
N PRO A 2 11.36 17.74 -16.25
CA PRO A 2 12.39 17.18 -17.12
C PRO A 2 12.00 15.81 -17.68
N SER A 3 12.71 15.33 -18.70
CA SER A 3 12.51 14.03 -19.36
C SER A 3 12.40 12.83 -18.39
N LEU A 4 13.07 12.90 -17.24
CA LEU A 4 13.05 11.92 -16.15
C LEU A 4 11.64 11.61 -15.62
N THR A 5 10.72 12.56 -15.62
CA THR A 5 9.36 12.35 -15.13
C THR A 5 8.57 11.38 -16.01
N SER A 6 8.82 11.39 -17.33
CA SER A 6 8.18 10.43 -18.25
C SER A 6 8.65 8.99 -18.01
N LEU A 7 9.90 8.80 -17.58
CA LEU A 7 10.46 7.50 -17.26
C LEU A 7 9.90 6.97 -15.92
N ALA A 8 9.80 7.84 -14.91
CA ALA A 8 9.17 7.53 -13.63
C ALA A 8 7.71 7.09 -13.80
N VAL A 9 6.91 7.83 -14.58
CA VAL A 9 5.52 7.48 -14.87
C VAL A 9 5.41 6.12 -15.56
N LYS A 10 6.28 5.82 -16.53
CA LYS A 10 6.30 4.52 -17.22
C LYS A 10 6.63 3.38 -16.25
N PHE A 11 7.61 3.59 -15.37
CA PHE A 11 8.00 2.57 -14.40
C PHE A 11 6.90 2.30 -13.37
N VAL A 12 6.31 3.35 -12.80
CA VAL A 12 5.20 3.22 -11.84
C VAL A 12 4.03 2.45 -12.46
N ARG A 13 3.70 2.72 -13.73
CA ARG A 13 2.69 1.95 -14.49
C ARG A 13 3.10 0.51 -14.82
N ALA A 14 4.39 0.22 -14.88
CA ALA A 14 4.89 -1.15 -15.06
C ALA A 14 4.79 -1.96 -13.75
N LEU A 15 4.96 -1.32 -12.59
CA LEU A 15 4.73 -1.95 -11.29
C LEU A 15 3.24 -2.20 -11.01
N ASP A 16 2.40 -1.24 -11.40
CA ASP A 16 0.97 -1.28 -11.19
C ASP A 16 0.25 -0.71 -12.40
N SER A 17 -0.37 -1.57 -13.20
CA SER A 17 -1.06 -1.14 -14.41
C SER A 17 -2.38 -0.41 -14.15
N ALA A 18 -2.93 -0.50 -12.93
CA ALA A 18 -4.17 0.15 -12.54
C ALA A 18 -3.95 1.57 -11.98
N ILE A 19 -2.70 2.01 -11.88
CA ILE A 19 -2.33 3.28 -11.27
C ILE A 19 -2.67 4.47 -12.16
N GLN A 20 -3.37 5.43 -11.57
CA GLN A 20 -3.60 6.76 -12.13
C GLN A 20 -2.57 7.71 -11.54
N ILE A 21 -1.88 8.45 -12.40
CA ILE A 21 -0.82 9.35 -11.97
C ILE A 21 -0.92 10.64 -12.75
N ASP A 22 -0.95 11.75 -12.03
CA ASP A 22 -0.81 13.09 -12.57
C ASP A 22 0.23 13.84 -11.74
N VAL A 23 1.36 14.14 -12.38
CA VAL A 23 2.49 14.86 -11.78
C VAL A 23 2.60 16.29 -12.32
N GLN A 24 1.71 16.69 -13.22
CA GLN A 24 1.71 18.01 -13.84
C GLN A 24 0.70 18.96 -13.18
N CYS A 25 -0.22 18.44 -12.38
CA CYS A 25 -1.15 19.25 -11.61
C CYS A 25 -0.48 19.92 -10.38
N PRO A 26 -1.05 21.00 -9.81
CA PRO A 26 -0.48 21.70 -8.67
C PRO A 26 -0.25 20.83 -7.42
N LYS A 27 -1.02 19.76 -7.27
CA LYS A 27 -0.90 18.75 -6.21
C LYS A 27 -0.75 17.37 -6.85
N PRO A 28 0.48 16.96 -7.19
CA PRO A 28 0.75 15.67 -7.81
C PRO A 28 0.12 14.51 -7.04
N TYR A 29 -0.43 13.53 -7.75
CA TYR A 29 -1.04 12.37 -7.11
C TYR A 29 -0.73 11.06 -7.84
N CYS A 30 -0.85 9.98 -7.08
CA CYS A 30 -0.77 8.60 -7.54
C CYS A 30 -1.88 7.80 -6.86
N LEU A 31 -2.85 7.31 -7.63
CA LEU A 31 -4.03 6.61 -7.13
C LEU A 31 -4.06 5.21 -7.70
N SER A 32 -4.18 4.20 -6.84
CA SER A 32 -4.31 2.83 -7.29
C SER A 32 -5.14 1.99 -6.31
N PRO A 33 -5.81 0.92 -6.78
CA PRO A 33 -6.51 0.01 -5.89
C PRO A 33 -5.55 -0.65 -4.91
N VAL A 34 -5.81 -0.50 -3.61
CA VAL A 34 -4.92 -0.98 -2.53
C VAL A 34 -4.53 -2.46 -2.69
N LEU A 35 -5.47 -3.32 -3.09
CA LEU A 35 -5.26 -4.76 -3.28
C LEU A 35 -4.42 -5.10 -4.52
N ALA A 36 -4.30 -4.18 -5.48
CA ALA A 36 -3.46 -4.32 -6.67
C ALA A 36 -2.04 -3.74 -6.47
N THR A 37 -1.84 -2.88 -5.48
CA THR A 37 -0.59 -2.13 -5.30
C THR A 37 0.28 -2.67 -4.17
N MET A 38 -0.31 -3.02 -3.03
CA MET A 38 0.45 -3.37 -1.82
C MET A 38 1.37 -4.57 -2.02
N THR A 39 2.56 -4.55 -1.40
CA THR A 39 3.56 -5.64 -1.49
C THR A 39 3.05 -6.90 -0.82
N THR A 40 2.51 -6.75 0.39
CA THR A 40 1.91 -7.86 1.13
C THR A 40 0.56 -7.42 1.66
N VAL A 41 -0.43 -8.30 1.55
CA VAL A 41 -1.76 -8.10 2.14
C VAL A 41 -2.17 -9.36 2.87
N ASN A 42 -2.74 -9.17 4.06
CA ASN A 42 -3.53 -10.20 4.67
C ASN A 42 -4.87 -9.69 5.19
N ALA A 43 -5.78 -10.63 5.45
CA ALA A 43 -6.95 -10.37 6.26
C ALA A 43 -7.15 -11.52 7.25
N ILE A 44 -7.49 -11.17 8.48
CA ILE A 44 -7.87 -12.14 9.52
C ILE A 44 -9.26 -11.79 10.05
N GLN A 45 -9.98 -12.81 10.52
CA GLN A 45 -11.29 -12.61 11.15
C GLN A 45 -11.12 -11.80 12.44
N CYS A 46 -11.99 -10.82 12.64
CA CYS A 46 -12.06 -10.09 13.89
C CYS A 46 -12.52 -11.05 15.01
N ARG A 47 -11.77 -11.13 16.11
CA ARG A 47 -12.13 -11.95 17.27
C ARG A 47 -13.33 -11.30 17.95
N THR A 48 -14.49 -11.95 17.89
CA THR A 48 -15.77 -11.41 18.43
C THR A 48 -16.29 -12.23 19.61
N ASP A 49 -15.46 -13.12 20.17
CA ASP A 49 -15.93 -14.12 21.13
C ASP A 49 -16.28 -13.54 22.52
N ASP A 50 -15.89 -12.32 22.84
CA ASP A 50 -16.23 -11.68 24.11
C ASP A 50 -17.30 -10.59 23.93
N LYS A 51 -18.53 -10.90 24.37
CA LYS A 51 -19.69 -9.97 24.40
C LYS A 51 -19.49 -8.75 25.32
N ASP A 52 -18.33 -8.63 25.97
CA ASP A 52 -18.00 -7.58 26.93
C ASP A 52 -16.78 -6.72 26.55
N ASP A 53 -16.17 -6.93 25.38
CA ASP A 53 -14.93 -6.23 25.01
C ASP A 53 -15.20 -4.80 24.51
N LYS A 54 -15.11 -3.84 25.43
CA LYS A 54 -15.17 -2.39 25.16
C LYS A 54 -13.88 -1.81 24.58
N ASP A 55 -12.84 -2.62 24.40
CA ASP A 55 -11.53 -2.14 24.00
C ASP A 55 -11.14 -2.67 22.63
N ALA A 56 -11.32 -1.83 21.59
CA ALA A 56 -10.98 -2.17 20.21
C ALA A 56 -9.49 -2.57 20.02
N SER A 57 -8.64 -2.28 21.00
CA SER A 57 -7.22 -2.68 20.99
C SER A 57 -7.00 -4.19 21.17
N THR A 58 -7.93 -4.94 21.76
CA THR A 58 -7.85 -6.41 21.90
C THR A 58 -8.13 -7.14 20.58
N MET A 59 -8.83 -6.47 19.66
CA MET A 59 -9.22 -7.01 18.35
C MET A 59 -8.10 -6.94 17.30
N ILE A 60 -7.11 -6.07 17.51
CA ILE A 60 -5.97 -5.89 16.60
C ILE A 60 -4.84 -6.83 17.03
N PRO A 61 -4.21 -7.59 16.12
CA PRO A 61 -3.03 -8.37 16.46
C PRO A 61 -1.93 -7.45 17.00
N LYS A 62 -1.22 -7.90 18.04
CA LYS A 62 -0.11 -7.13 18.63
C LYS A 62 0.89 -6.74 17.54
N TRP A 63 1.18 -5.44 17.44
CA TRP A 63 2.14 -4.87 16.49
C TRP A 63 3.31 -4.17 17.23
N PRO A 64 4.58 -4.40 16.82
CA PRO A 64 5.00 -5.44 15.89
C PRO A 64 4.64 -6.83 16.43
N SER A 65 4.66 -7.82 15.54
CA SER A 65 4.65 -9.23 15.95
C SER A 65 5.72 -9.45 17.03
N PHE A 66 5.47 -10.38 17.96
CA PHE A 66 6.28 -10.51 19.17
C PHE A 66 7.78 -10.71 18.88
N ASN A 67 8.14 -11.34 17.74
CA ASN A 67 9.53 -11.50 17.31
C ASN A 67 9.89 -10.65 16.08
N GLY A 68 9.07 -9.67 15.71
CA GLY A 68 9.29 -8.83 14.53
C GLY A 68 9.14 -9.58 13.21
N GLU A 69 8.42 -10.70 13.19
CA GLU A 69 8.06 -11.42 11.98
C GLU A 69 7.34 -10.50 10.97
N PRO A 70 7.70 -10.57 9.67
CA PRO A 70 7.05 -9.79 8.63
C PRO A 70 5.60 -10.23 8.42
N LEU A 71 4.81 -9.36 7.78
CA LEU A 71 3.48 -9.71 7.30
C LEU A 71 3.60 -10.84 6.27
N VAL A 72 2.70 -11.83 6.33
CA VAL A 72 2.63 -12.93 5.36
C VAL A 72 1.39 -12.75 4.49
N GLU A 73 1.55 -12.91 3.18
CA GLU A 73 0.46 -12.80 2.20
C GLU A 73 -0.62 -13.87 2.46
N ASP A 74 -1.84 -13.43 2.80
CA ASP A 74 -3.02 -14.29 2.93
C ASP A 74 -4.30 -13.50 2.65
N THR A 75 -4.80 -13.62 1.42
CA THR A 75 -6.04 -12.98 0.97
C THR A 75 -7.20 -13.96 0.80
N SER A 76 -7.16 -15.10 1.49
CA SER A 76 -8.21 -16.12 1.44
C SER A 76 -9.58 -15.62 1.88
N LEU A 77 -9.63 -14.65 2.81
CA LEU A 77 -10.87 -14.01 3.27
C LEU A 77 -11.33 -12.83 2.39
N ILE A 78 -10.49 -12.40 1.43
CA ILE A 78 -10.75 -11.26 0.53
C ILE A 78 -11.20 -11.74 -0.86
N VAL A 79 -10.59 -12.82 -1.36
CA VAL A 79 -10.84 -13.39 -2.68
C VAL A 79 -12.05 -14.33 -2.63
N GLN A 80 -12.91 -14.28 -3.65
CA GLN A 80 -14.10 -15.13 -3.71
C GLN A 80 -13.72 -16.62 -3.79
N GLU A 81 -14.38 -17.46 -2.99
CA GLU A 81 -14.08 -18.90 -2.87
C GLU A 81 -14.03 -19.62 -4.24
N GLN A 82 -14.94 -19.27 -5.15
CA GLN A 82 -15.00 -19.82 -6.51
C GLN A 82 -13.76 -19.53 -7.36
N ASP A 83 -13.10 -18.39 -7.13
CA ASP A 83 -11.86 -18.02 -7.82
C ASP A 83 -10.64 -18.66 -7.13
N VAL A 84 -10.66 -18.81 -5.81
CA VAL A 84 -9.66 -19.58 -5.05
C VAL A 84 -9.63 -21.03 -5.52
N LYS A 85 -10.80 -21.67 -5.71
CA LYS A 85 -10.90 -23.04 -6.24
C LYS A 85 -10.30 -23.19 -7.64
N LYS A 86 -10.38 -22.16 -8.48
CA LYS A 86 -9.81 -22.17 -9.84
C LYS A 86 -8.30 -21.88 -9.83
N LYS A 87 -7.84 -21.02 -8.93
CA LYS A 87 -6.44 -20.61 -8.83
C LYS A 87 -6.08 -20.27 -7.39
N SER A 88 -5.71 -21.29 -6.62
CA SER A 88 -5.37 -21.16 -5.20
C SER A 88 -4.23 -20.18 -4.94
N LYS A 89 -3.26 -20.09 -5.85
CA LYS A 89 -2.12 -19.15 -5.71
C LYS A 89 -2.53 -17.68 -5.56
N ILE A 90 -3.74 -17.27 -5.97
CA ILE A 90 -4.18 -15.87 -5.82
C ILE A 90 -4.10 -15.42 -4.36
N VAL A 91 -4.34 -16.32 -3.39
CA VAL A 91 -4.43 -15.93 -1.99
C VAL A 91 -3.09 -15.82 -1.28
N SER A 92 -2.04 -16.42 -1.81
CA SER A 92 -0.74 -16.56 -1.13
C SER A 92 0.46 -16.08 -1.96
N ASP A 93 0.22 -15.52 -3.15
CA ASP A 93 1.25 -15.05 -4.07
C ASP A 93 0.95 -13.61 -4.50
N THR A 94 1.82 -12.67 -4.11
CA THR A 94 1.66 -11.24 -4.39
C THR A 94 1.45 -10.95 -5.89
N PRO A 95 2.27 -11.44 -6.83
CA PRO A 95 2.02 -11.21 -8.26
C PRO A 95 0.65 -11.72 -8.72
N ALA A 96 0.20 -12.90 -8.24
CA ALA A 96 -1.11 -13.45 -8.57
C ALA A 96 -2.25 -12.58 -8.01
N ARG A 97 -2.16 -12.11 -6.76
CA ARG A 97 -3.12 -11.17 -6.17
C ARG A 97 -3.21 -9.88 -6.97
N ARG A 98 -2.05 -9.25 -7.26
CA ARG A 98 -2.00 -8.00 -8.02
C ARG A 98 -2.61 -8.15 -9.40
N SER A 99 -2.31 -9.25 -10.11
CA SER A 99 -2.91 -9.56 -11.41
C SER A 99 -4.42 -9.81 -11.35
N TYR A 100 -4.91 -10.37 -10.24
CA TYR A 100 -6.35 -10.55 -10.01
C TYR A 100 -7.05 -9.20 -9.79
N PHE A 101 -6.57 -8.41 -8.84
CA PHE A 101 -7.19 -7.12 -8.49
C PHE A 101 -6.86 -5.97 -9.46
N SER A 102 -5.97 -6.13 -10.44
CA SER A 102 -5.82 -5.13 -11.51
C SER A 102 -7.00 -5.10 -12.49
N LYS A 103 -7.87 -6.13 -12.47
CA LYS A 103 -9.04 -6.22 -13.36
C LYS A 103 -10.25 -5.56 -12.73
N ALA A 104 -10.88 -4.63 -13.47
CA ALA A 104 -12.07 -3.90 -13.02
C ALA A 104 -13.19 -4.80 -12.48
N LYS A 105 -13.43 -5.97 -13.11
CA LYS A 105 -14.43 -6.95 -12.65
C LYS A 105 -14.20 -7.42 -11.21
N HIS A 106 -12.96 -7.67 -10.82
CA HIS A 106 -12.66 -8.20 -9.49
C HIS A 106 -12.69 -7.08 -8.44
N LEU A 107 -12.27 -5.87 -8.82
CA LEU A 107 -12.37 -4.68 -7.96
C LEU A 107 -13.82 -4.28 -7.67
N SER A 108 -14.67 -4.22 -8.71
CA SER A 108 -16.07 -3.81 -8.56
C SER A 108 -16.89 -4.77 -7.70
N ASN A 109 -16.48 -6.03 -7.64
CA ASN A 109 -17.15 -7.06 -6.87
C ASN A 109 -16.59 -7.22 -5.44
N HIS A 110 -15.51 -6.50 -5.11
CA HIS A 110 -14.93 -6.54 -3.78
C HIS A 110 -15.54 -5.44 -2.91
N GLN A 111 -15.91 -5.81 -1.69
CA GLN A 111 -16.35 -4.89 -0.64
C GLN A 111 -15.46 -5.07 0.58
N ILE A 112 -15.04 -3.96 1.18
CA ILE A 112 -14.35 -4.00 2.47
C ILE A 112 -15.35 -4.47 3.53
N ARG A 113 -14.94 -5.44 4.33
CA ARG A 113 -15.75 -6.05 5.38
C ARG A 113 -15.36 -5.49 6.73
N ASN A 114 -16.34 -5.18 7.57
CA ASN A 114 -16.14 -4.64 8.92
C ASN A 114 -15.83 -5.72 9.96
N ASP A 115 -15.95 -6.99 9.61
CA ASP A 115 -15.65 -8.13 10.48
C ASP A 115 -14.24 -8.71 10.24
N LEU A 116 -13.40 -8.01 9.45
CA LEU A 116 -12.03 -8.39 9.15
C LEU A 116 -11.04 -7.32 9.63
N VAL A 117 -9.87 -7.77 10.08
CA VAL A 117 -8.69 -6.92 10.29
C VAL A 117 -7.77 -7.08 9.09
N TYR A 118 -7.47 -5.96 8.41
CA TYR A 118 -6.63 -5.93 7.22
C TYR A 118 -5.20 -5.53 7.57
N GLY A 119 -4.22 -6.30 7.12
CA GLY A 119 -2.80 -5.94 7.16
C GLY A 119 -2.31 -5.52 5.78
N PHE A 120 -1.54 -4.43 5.74
CA PHE A 120 -0.93 -3.91 4.52
C PHE A 120 0.55 -3.61 4.74
N GLU A 121 1.41 -4.11 3.86
CA GLU A 121 2.83 -3.76 3.85
C GLU A 121 3.12 -2.67 2.82
N LEU A 122 3.58 -1.52 3.32
CA LEU A 122 3.98 -0.35 2.53
C LEU A 122 5.42 -0.43 2.01
N PHE A 123 6.23 -1.37 2.54
CA PHE A 123 7.61 -1.51 2.13
C PHE A 123 7.68 -1.98 0.67
N ASN A 124 8.39 -1.21 -0.15
CA ASN A 124 8.65 -1.53 -1.54
C ASN A 124 10.18 -1.64 -1.70
N PRO A 125 10.72 -2.72 -2.28
CA PRO A 125 12.17 -2.88 -2.46
C PRO A 125 12.81 -1.77 -3.32
N PHE A 126 12.01 -1.02 -4.07
CA PHE A 126 12.48 0.13 -4.83
C PHE A 126 12.52 1.42 -4.00
N LEU A 127 11.85 1.51 -2.85
CA LEU A 127 11.84 2.72 -2.02
C LEU A 127 13.01 2.72 -1.04
N ASP A 128 13.95 3.63 -1.24
CA ASP A 128 14.98 3.98 -0.26
C ASP A 128 14.45 5.08 0.65
N CYS A 129 13.95 4.70 1.83
CA CYS A 129 13.42 5.64 2.82
C CYS A 129 14.49 6.57 3.40
N SER A 130 15.76 6.13 3.47
CA SER A 130 16.86 6.94 4.04
C SER A 130 17.16 8.16 3.19
N ASN A 131 17.04 8.01 1.87
CA ASN A 131 17.29 9.09 0.89
C ASN A 131 16.00 9.60 0.22
N LEU A 132 14.84 9.10 0.63
CA LEU A 132 13.54 9.27 -0.03
C LEU A 132 13.67 9.21 -1.57
N SER A 133 14.22 8.12 -2.07
CA SER A 133 14.42 7.94 -3.51
C SER A 133 13.87 6.59 -3.96
N PHE A 134 13.39 6.53 -5.21
CA PHE A 134 13.14 5.24 -5.83
C PHE A 134 14.40 4.76 -6.55
N LYS A 135 14.94 3.63 -6.08
CA LYS A 135 16.04 2.91 -6.72
C LYS A 135 15.48 1.98 -7.77
N PHE A 136 15.96 2.16 -8.99
CA PHE A 136 15.65 1.28 -10.11
C PHE A 136 16.95 0.68 -10.68
N PRO A 137 16.89 -0.42 -11.43
CA PRO A 137 18.07 -0.93 -12.13
C PRO A 137 18.66 0.13 -13.07
N GLY A 138 19.84 0.65 -12.74
CA GLY A 138 20.57 1.62 -13.55
C GLY A 138 20.21 3.11 -13.36
N PHE A 139 19.23 3.45 -12.52
CA PHE A 139 18.97 4.86 -12.16
C PHE A 139 18.27 5.01 -10.79
N SER A 140 18.42 6.17 -10.16
CA SER A 140 17.68 6.52 -8.94
C SER A 140 16.87 7.79 -9.19
N LEU A 141 15.62 7.80 -8.73
CA LEU A 141 14.75 8.95 -8.76
C LEU A 141 14.62 9.54 -7.36
N ASP A 142 15.22 10.71 -7.16
CA ASP A 142 15.06 11.51 -5.96
C ASP A 142 13.61 12.03 -5.89
N LEU A 143 12.83 11.51 -4.95
CA LEU A 143 11.41 11.88 -4.84
C LEU A 143 11.25 13.32 -4.35
N PHE A 144 12.17 13.83 -3.54
CA PHE A 144 12.12 15.19 -3.04
C PHE A 144 12.22 16.20 -4.18
N LYS A 145 13.13 15.97 -5.14
CA LYS A 145 13.25 16.80 -6.35
C LYS A 145 12.03 16.71 -7.25
N VAL A 146 11.39 15.55 -7.32
CA VAL A 146 10.17 15.36 -8.14
C VAL A 146 8.97 16.06 -7.53
N PHE A 147 8.84 16.01 -6.20
CA PHE A 147 7.73 16.62 -5.47
C PHE A 147 8.01 18.07 -5.05
N ASP A 148 9.14 18.65 -5.43
CA ASP A 148 9.50 20.06 -5.16
C ASP A 148 9.38 20.44 -3.67
N GLY A 149 9.83 19.55 -2.79
CA GLY A 149 9.74 19.73 -1.34
C GLY A 149 8.34 19.57 -0.74
N GLN A 150 7.33 19.20 -1.53
CA GLN A 150 6.01 18.85 -0.99
C GLN A 150 6.07 17.55 -0.18
N PRO A 151 5.31 17.47 0.93
CA PRO A 151 5.27 16.26 1.73
C PRO A 151 4.55 15.12 1.02
N LEU A 152 4.97 13.89 1.31
CA LEU A 152 4.35 12.69 0.74
C LEU A 152 3.15 12.29 1.61
N SER A 153 1.94 12.38 1.06
CA SER A 153 0.73 11.92 1.73
C SER A 153 0.28 10.57 1.18
N TYR A 154 0.11 9.59 2.07
CA TYR A 154 -0.41 8.26 1.82
C TYR A 154 -1.82 8.14 2.38
N VAL A 155 -2.82 7.95 1.51
CA VAL A 155 -4.23 7.88 1.92
C VAL A 155 -4.86 6.61 1.36
N ILE A 156 -5.47 5.81 2.24
CA ILE A 156 -6.33 4.69 1.88
C ILE A 156 -7.77 5.12 2.16
N ARG A 157 -8.60 5.16 1.12
CA ARG A 157 -10.00 5.59 1.19
C ARG A 157 -10.85 4.87 0.14
N THR A 158 -12.16 4.93 0.30
CA THR A 158 -13.09 4.47 -0.74
C THR A 158 -13.01 5.37 -1.97
N LYS A 159 -13.33 4.80 -3.15
CA LYS A 159 -13.26 5.50 -4.43
C LYS A 159 -14.22 6.69 -4.51
N ASP A 160 -15.37 6.59 -3.87
CA ASP A 160 -16.38 7.63 -3.74
C ASP A 160 -16.07 8.62 -2.61
N GLU A 161 -14.88 8.51 -1.99
CA GLU A 161 -14.38 9.45 -1.01
C GLU A 161 -15.12 9.46 0.34
N SER A 162 -16.11 8.57 0.52
CA SER A 162 -17.02 8.54 1.68
C SER A 162 -16.38 8.03 2.97
N VAL A 163 -15.38 7.16 2.89
CA VAL A 163 -14.68 6.59 4.05
C VAL A 163 -13.18 6.64 3.86
N THR A 164 -12.47 7.19 4.85
CA THR A 164 -11.00 7.16 4.93
C THR A 164 -10.58 6.14 5.98
N PHE A 165 -9.75 5.17 5.58
CA PHE A 165 -9.23 4.11 6.46
C PHE A 165 -7.88 4.47 7.07
N LEU A 166 -7.02 5.13 6.29
CA LEU A 166 -5.69 5.56 6.72
C LEU A 166 -5.34 6.88 6.01
N ALA A 167 -4.77 7.82 6.76
CA ALA A 167 -4.11 8.99 6.21
C ALA A 167 -2.81 9.23 6.97
N LEU A 168 -1.69 9.16 6.26
CA LEU A 168 -0.34 9.34 6.76
C LEU A 168 0.31 10.44 5.91
N THR A 169 1.01 11.38 6.54
CA THR A 169 1.86 12.33 5.84
C THR A 169 3.28 12.21 6.34
N ILE A 170 4.21 11.97 5.41
CA ILE A 170 5.64 11.89 5.65
C ILE A 170 6.25 13.22 5.22
N ASN A 171 6.88 13.89 6.18
CA ASN A 171 7.66 15.11 5.96
C ASN A 171 9.14 14.76 6.13
N LEU A 172 9.99 15.24 5.24
CA LEU A 172 11.43 15.28 5.51
C LEU A 172 11.72 16.53 6.33
N VAL A 173 12.35 16.32 7.47
CA VAL A 173 12.89 17.39 8.31
C VAL A 173 14.42 17.40 8.14
N PRO A 174 15.06 18.57 8.05
CA PRO A 174 16.50 18.65 8.16
C PRO A 174 16.94 17.97 9.45
N VAL A 175 17.93 17.11 9.37
CA VAL A 175 18.61 16.63 10.57
C VAL A 175 19.59 17.73 10.95
N ASP A 176 19.37 18.38 12.10
CA ASP A 176 20.40 19.24 12.67
C ASP A 176 21.69 18.41 12.76
N PRO A 177 22.83 18.92 12.26
CA PRO A 177 24.08 18.19 12.40
C PRO A 177 24.25 17.84 13.88
N LEU A 178 24.38 16.54 14.17
CA LEU A 178 24.71 16.08 15.51
C LEU A 178 25.88 16.96 15.98
N ALA A 179 25.65 17.74 17.04
CA ALA A 179 26.73 18.51 17.63
C ALA A 179 27.87 17.52 17.89
N ASP A 180 29.04 17.77 17.30
CA ASP A 180 30.22 16.92 17.47
C ASP A 180 30.44 16.74 18.98
N VAL A 181 30.23 15.51 19.48
CA VAL A 181 30.53 15.10 20.88
C VAL A 181 31.92 14.51 20.92
#